data_AF-A0A9E1MBI1-F1
#
_entry.id   AF-A0A9E1MBI1-F1
#
_cell.length_a   1.000
_cell.length_b   1.000
_cell.length_c   1.000
_cell.angle_alpha   90.00
_cell.angle_beta   90.00
_cell.angle_gamma   90.00
#
_symmetry.space_group_name_H-M   'P 1'
#
loop_
_entity.id
_entity.type
_entity.pdbx_description
1 polymer ?
#
loop_
_entity_poly.entity_id
_entity_poly.type
_entity_poly.pdbx_seq_one_letter_code
_entity_poly.pdbx_strand_id
1 'polypeptide(L)'
;MDWETVGRCVNRALHDLEPERSRRLDGLVNIGIDETSYKKGHKYITVIVNHDTNTVVWASEGHGKSVLEKFYKQLTPEQLSSIKVVTGDGAKWITECVNEYTPDCAHCVDSFHVVEWAMTALDEVRKDIWHDACSEYKQVKKDNPCGKGRPKKDDPELAIVKAAKADEIKGSAYMIKVLCFLFDTKYHMQYIISF
;
A
#
# COMPACT_ATOMS: atom_id res chain seq x y z
N MET A 1 29.70 11.36 14.18
CA MET A 1 29.77 10.35 13.12
C MET A 1 28.99 10.86 11.94
N ASP A 2 29.63 10.96 10.77
CA ASP A 2 28.99 11.34 9.51
C ASP A 2 28.45 10.09 8.76
N TRP A 3 27.59 10.33 7.78
CA TRP A 3 26.94 9.26 7.01
C TRP A 3 27.92 8.49 6.10
N GLU A 4 29.01 9.10 5.65
CA GLU A 4 30.02 8.41 4.85
C GLU A 4 30.77 7.38 5.68
N THR A 5 31.03 7.69 6.95
CA THR A 5 31.63 6.75 7.90
C THR A 5 30.71 5.57 8.18
N VAL A 6 29.40 5.80 8.37
CA VAL A 6 28.40 4.73 8.52
C VAL A 6 28.33 3.89 7.24
N GLY A 7 28.23 4.53 6.07
CA GLY A 7 28.18 3.85 4.77
C GLY A 7 29.41 2.97 4.52
N ARG A 8 30.61 3.43 4.90
CA ARG A 8 31.84 2.62 4.80
C ARG A 8 31.82 1.40 5.71
N CYS A 9 31.27 1.50 6.92
CA CYS A 9 31.11 0.36 7.82
C CYS A 9 30.11 -0.65 7.27
N VAL A 10 28.95 -0.17 6.78
CA VAL A 10 27.93 -1.02 6.16
C VAL A 10 28.47 -1.72 4.92
N ASN A 11 29.17 -1.01 4.04
CA ASN A 11 29.73 -1.59 2.81
C ASN A 11 30.79 -2.65 3.09
N ARG A 12 31.60 -2.48 4.14
CA ARG A 12 32.58 -3.48 4.57
C ARG A 12 31.89 -4.74 5.09
N ALA A 13 30.93 -4.57 6.00
CA ALA A 13 30.16 -5.69 6.54
C ALA A 13 29.40 -6.45 5.43
N LEU A 14 28.85 -5.73 4.44
CA LEU A 14 28.22 -6.34 3.27
C LEU A 14 29.20 -7.21 2.47
N HIS A 15 30.43 -6.73 2.23
CA HIS A 15 31.45 -7.51 1.52
C HIS A 15 31.86 -8.79 2.26
N ASP A 16 31.91 -8.73 3.60
CA ASP A 16 32.26 -9.88 4.44
C ASP A 16 31.11 -10.90 4.53
N LEU A 17 29.85 -10.41 4.60
CA LEU A 17 28.65 -11.25 4.72
C LEU A 17 28.22 -11.85 3.39
N GLU A 18 28.38 -11.13 2.28
CA GLU A 18 27.92 -11.52 0.96
C GLU A 18 28.98 -11.28 -0.11
N PRO A 19 30.05 -12.09 -0.11
CA PRO A 19 31.13 -11.97 -1.08
C PRO A 19 30.67 -12.22 -2.52
N GLU A 20 29.55 -12.95 -2.72
CA GLU A 20 29.02 -13.31 -4.04
C GLU A 20 27.53 -12.99 -4.16
N ARG A 21 27.24 -11.74 -4.54
CA ARG A 21 25.87 -11.19 -4.62
C ARG A 21 24.98 -11.89 -5.66
N SER A 22 25.58 -12.50 -6.68
CA SER A 22 24.88 -13.27 -7.73
C SER A 22 24.18 -14.51 -7.18
N ARG A 23 24.66 -15.10 -6.07
CA ARG A 23 24.00 -16.25 -5.43
C ARG A 23 22.58 -15.96 -4.94
N ARG A 24 22.22 -14.69 -4.76
CA ARG A 24 20.86 -14.27 -4.39
C ARG A 24 19.83 -14.57 -5.48
N LEU A 25 20.26 -14.80 -6.71
CA LEU A 25 19.39 -15.10 -7.85
C LEU A 25 19.14 -16.61 -8.01
N ASP A 26 19.84 -17.45 -7.24
CA ASP A 26 19.72 -18.90 -7.34
C ASP A 26 18.53 -19.42 -6.56
N GLY A 27 17.76 -20.33 -7.16
CA GLY A 27 16.65 -21.02 -6.51
C GLY A 27 15.46 -20.13 -6.14
N LEU A 28 15.23 -19.05 -6.91
CA LEU A 28 14.06 -18.18 -6.72
C LEU A 28 12.78 -18.91 -7.13
N VAL A 29 11.95 -19.25 -6.14
CA VAL A 29 10.64 -19.87 -6.37
C VAL A 29 9.52 -18.86 -6.17
N ASN A 30 9.53 -18.18 -5.02
CA ASN A 30 8.52 -17.20 -4.64
C ASN A 30 9.16 -15.81 -4.53
N ILE A 31 8.80 -14.90 -5.44
CA ILE A 31 9.34 -13.54 -5.45
C ILE A 31 8.25 -12.49 -5.23
N GLY A 32 8.62 -11.37 -4.63
CA GLY A 32 7.79 -10.19 -4.47
C GLY A 32 8.40 -9.00 -5.20
N ILE A 33 7.59 -8.20 -5.88
CA ILE A 33 7.99 -6.99 -6.59
C ILE A 33 7.26 -5.81 -5.93
N ASP A 34 8.01 -4.84 -5.42
CA ASP A 34 7.47 -3.66 -4.74
C ASP A 34 8.02 -2.37 -5.37
N GLU A 35 7.18 -1.34 -5.46
CA GLU A 35 7.56 0.01 -5.88
C GLU A 35 7.54 0.97 -4.69
N THR A 36 8.71 1.26 -4.11
CA THR A 36 8.82 2.21 -3.01
C THR A 36 9.34 3.57 -3.49
N SER A 37 8.65 4.65 -3.09
CA SER A 37 9.14 6.02 -3.31
C SER A 37 10.19 6.40 -2.26
N TYR A 38 11.39 6.80 -2.68
CA TYR A 38 12.50 7.07 -1.75
C TYR A 38 12.69 8.55 -1.40
N LYS A 39 12.09 9.48 -2.18
CA LYS A 39 12.12 10.92 -1.91
C LYS A 39 10.87 11.60 -2.44
N LYS A 40 10.46 12.67 -1.77
CA LYS A 40 9.41 13.59 -2.23
C LYS A 40 9.75 14.09 -3.64
N GLY A 41 8.89 13.80 -4.62
CA GLY A 41 9.04 14.22 -6.02
C GLY A 41 9.25 13.09 -7.03
N HIS A 42 8.46 12.02 -6.97
CA HIS A 42 8.38 10.97 -8.00
C HIS A 42 9.70 10.24 -8.27
N LYS A 43 10.42 9.88 -7.21
CA LYS A 43 11.58 9.01 -7.31
C LYS A 43 11.26 7.64 -6.74
N TYR A 44 11.18 6.67 -7.62
CA TYR A 44 10.78 5.30 -7.31
C TYR A 44 11.99 4.37 -7.37
N ILE A 45 11.98 3.34 -6.54
CA ILE A 45 12.90 2.21 -6.58
C ILE A 45 12.04 0.96 -6.71
N THR A 46 12.34 0.13 -7.70
CA THR A 46 11.79 -1.22 -7.78
C THR A 46 12.66 -2.15 -6.95
N VAL A 47 12.04 -2.82 -5.99
CA VAL A 47 12.68 -3.80 -5.11
C VAL A 47 12.09 -5.17 -5.42
N ILE A 48 12.95 -6.18 -5.50
CA ILE A 48 12.55 -7.58 -5.63
C ILE A 48 13.03 -8.31 -4.40
N VAL A 49 12.10 -8.99 -3.75
CA VAL A 49 12.31 -9.76 -2.53
C VAL A 49 12.09 -11.24 -2.82
N ASN A 50 12.82 -12.10 -2.11
CA ASN A 50 12.53 -13.52 -2.05
C ASN A 50 11.66 -13.78 -0.82
N HIS A 51 10.47 -14.33 -1.01
CA HIS A 51 9.52 -14.64 0.07
C HIS A 51 9.96 -15.83 0.92
N ASP A 52 10.74 -16.75 0.37
CA ASP A 52 11.23 -17.92 1.10
C ASP A 52 12.28 -17.54 2.15
N THR A 53 13.13 -16.57 1.82
CA THR A 53 14.22 -16.10 2.68
C THR A 53 13.94 -14.75 3.35
N ASN A 54 12.88 -14.04 2.94
CA ASN A 54 12.59 -12.66 3.34
C ASN A 54 13.76 -11.70 3.11
N THR A 55 14.51 -11.90 2.02
CA THR A 55 15.68 -11.08 1.67
C THR A 55 15.47 -10.31 0.38
N VAL A 56 16.05 -9.11 0.30
CA VAL A 56 16.09 -8.33 -0.95
C VAL A 56 17.09 -8.97 -1.90
N VAL A 57 16.61 -9.46 -3.03
CA VAL A 57 17.45 -10.10 -4.05
C VAL A 57 17.95 -9.09 -5.07
N TRP A 58 17.13 -8.10 -5.40
CA TRP A 58 17.48 -7.08 -6.39
C TRP A 58 16.80 -5.75 -6.07
N ALA A 59 17.47 -4.65 -6.38
CA ALA A 59 16.90 -3.32 -6.27
C ALA A 59 17.52 -2.41 -7.33
N SER A 60 16.70 -1.57 -7.97
CA SER A 60 17.16 -0.57 -8.93
C SER A 60 16.38 0.72 -8.80
N GLU A 61 17.07 1.83 -9.06
CA GLU A 61 16.41 3.13 -9.22
C GLU A 61 15.53 3.13 -10.48
N GLY A 62 14.40 3.82 -10.38
CA GLY A 62 13.35 3.87 -11.39
C GLY A 62 12.24 2.87 -11.11
N HIS A 63 11.24 2.91 -11.99
CA HIS A 63 10.13 1.98 -12.00
C HIS A 63 9.66 1.74 -13.44
N GLY A 64 8.78 0.75 -13.63
CA GLY A 64 8.23 0.40 -14.93
C GLY A 64 8.89 -0.80 -15.59
N LYS A 65 8.30 -1.20 -16.72
CA LYS A 65 8.67 -2.42 -17.45
C LYS A 65 10.17 -2.49 -17.79
N SER A 66 10.76 -1.39 -18.27
CA SER A 66 12.18 -1.36 -18.67
C SER A 66 13.16 -1.58 -17.51
N VAL A 67 12.76 -1.28 -16.28
CA VAL A 67 13.57 -1.52 -15.08
C VAL A 67 13.49 -2.99 -14.70
N LEU A 68 12.28 -3.55 -14.66
CA LEU A 68 12.04 -4.96 -14.34
C LEU A 68 12.63 -5.91 -15.40
N GLU A 69 12.61 -5.52 -16.67
CA GLU A 69 13.31 -6.24 -17.75
C GLU A 69 14.80 -6.44 -17.47
N LYS A 70 15.47 -5.47 -16.83
CA LYS A 70 16.90 -5.60 -16.50
C LYS A 70 17.13 -6.70 -15.49
N PHE A 71 16.20 -6.92 -14.57
CA PHE A 71 16.24 -8.03 -13.63
C PHE A 71 16.08 -9.36 -14.38
N TYR A 72 15.02 -9.50 -15.18
CA TYR A 72 14.78 -10.74 -15.93
C TYR A 72 15.92 -11.09 -16.91
N LYS A 73 16.56 -10.09 -17.52
CA LYS A 73 17.73 -10.28 -18.39
C LYS A 73 19.00 -10.76 -17.68
N GLN A 74 19.05 -10.68 -16.34
CA GLN A 74 20.16 -11.23 -15.55
C GLN A 74 19.96 -12.70 -15.18
N LEU A 75 18.72 -13.22 -15.28
CA LEU A 75 18.38 -14.60 -14.93
C LEU A 75 18.65 -15.54 -16.11
N THR A 76 19.10 -16.75 -15.81
CA THR A 76 19.18 -17.82 -16.81
C THR A 76 17.79 -18.40 -17.10
N PRO A 77 17.58 -19.07 -18.25
CA PRO A 77 16.30 -19.74 -18.55
C PRO A 77 15.86 -20.71 -17.45
N GLU A 78 16.80 -21.41 -16.82
CA GLU A 78 16.53 -22.34 -15.72
C GLU A 78 16.02 -21.59 -14.48
N GLN A 79 16.65 -20.47 -14.13
CA GLN A 79 16.22 -19.63 -13.01
C GLN A 79 14.84 -19.01 -13.27
N LEU A 80 14.57 -18.55 -14.50
CA LEU A 80 13.24 -18.06 -14.89
C LEU A 80 12.17 -19.14 -14.73
N SER A 81 12.45 -20.37 -15.17
CA SER A 81 11.53 -21.50 -15.04
C SER A 81 11.30 -21.95 -13.59
N SER A 82 12.21 -21.60 -12.68
CA SER A 82 12.09 -21.95 -11.27
C SER A 82 11.11 -21.04 -10.51
N ILE A 83 10.82 -19.85 -11.03
CA ILE A 83 9.89 -18.89 -10.45
C ILE A 83 8.46 -19.41 -10.66
N LYS A 84 7.78 -19.71 -9.55
CA LYS A 84 6.41 -20.23 -9.55
C LYS A 84 5.39 -19.21 -9.10
N VAL A 85 5.78 -18.29 -8.22
CA VAL A 85 4.88 -17.26 -7.69
C VAL A 85 5.57 -15.91 -7.75
N VAL A 86 4.86 -14.94 -8.31
CA VAL A 86 5.25 -13.53 -8.29
C VAL A 86 4.15 -12.76 -7.60
N THR A 87 4.46 -12.14 -6.47
CA THR A 87 3.58 -11.15 -5.85
C THR A 87 4.04 -9.75 -6.23
N GLY A 88 3.12 -8.79 -6.29
CA GLY A 88 3.52 -7.40 -6.36
C GLY A 88 2.36 -6.42 -6.42
N ASP A 89 2.69 -5.18 -6.72
CA ASP A 89 1.70 -4.12 -6.90
C ASP A 89 0.81 -4.47 -8.10
N GLY A 90 -0.47 -4.10 -8.05
CA GLY A 90 -1.37 -4.31 -9.20
C GLY A 90 -1.13 -3.35 -10.38
N ALA A 91 0.10 -2.86 -10.54
CA ALA A 91 0.45 -2.03 -11.66
C ALA A 91 0.47 -2.85 -12.96
N LYS A 92 -0.25 -2.39 -13.98
CA LYS A 92 -0.41 -3.11 -15.26
C LYS A 92 0.93 -3.52 -15.89
N TRP A 93 1.95 -2.69 -15.77
CA TRP A 93 3.28 -2.93 -16.33
C TRP A 93 4.01 -4.10 -15.66
N ILE A 94 3.71 -4.40 -14.38
CA ILE A 94 4.23 -5.59 -13.69
C ILE A 94 3.61 -6.83 -14.31
N THR A 95 2.27 -6.88 -14.38
CA THR A 95 1.54 -7.98 -15.02
C THR A 95 2.02 -8.26 -16.44
N GLU A 96 2.20 -7.21 -17.25
CA GLU A 96 2.70 -7.34 -18.62
C GLU A 96 4.11 -7.92 -18.68
N CYS A 97 4.99 -7.55 -17.74
CA CYS A 97 6.36 -8.05 -17.69
C CYS A 97 6.42 -9.50 -17.19
N VAL A 98 5.66 -9.82 -16.14
CA VAL A 98 5.55 -11.18 -15.59
C VAL A 98 5.01 -12.16 -16.64
N ASN A 99 3.96 -11.76 -17.38
CA ASN A 99 3.41 -12.59 -18.46
C ASN A 99 4.38 -12.80 -19.63
N GLU A 100 5.35 -11.90 -19.82
CA GLU A 100 6.34 -12.02 -20.90
C GLU A 100 7.52 -12.91 -20.51
N TYR A 101 8.04 -12.77 -19.29
CA TYR A 101 9.26 -13.47 -18.85
C TYR A 101 9.00 -14.76 -18.07
N THR A 102 7.89 -14.83 -17.34
CA THR A 102 7.50 -15.97 -16.49
C THR A 102 6.01 -16.30 -16.69
N PRO A 103 5.59 -16.71 -17.90
CA PRO A 103 4.18 -16.96 -18.22
C PRO A 103 3.55 -18.11 -17.41
N ASP A 104 4.37 -19.05 -16.94
CA ASP A 104 3.91 -20.22 -16.19
C ASP A 104 3.80 -19.97 -14.67
N CYS A 105 4.12 -18.76 -14.19
CA CYS A 105 4.05 -18.42 -12.78
C CYS A 105 2.65 -17.91 -12.38
N ALA A 106 2.27 -18.15 -11.12
CA ALA A 106 1.12 -17.52 -10.51
C ALA A 106 1.43 -16.07 -10.16
N HIS A 107 0.73 -15.13 -10.81
CA HIS A 107 0.82 -13.71 -10.49
C HIS A 107 -0.24 -13.33 -9.47
N CYS A 108 0.18 -12.87 -8.29
CA CYS A 108 -0.69 -12.49 -7.19
C CYS A 108 -0.52 -10.99 -6.86
N VAL A 109 -1.62 -10.30 -6.58
CA VAL A 109 -1.55 -8.96 -5.99
C VAL A 109 -1.26 -9.09 -4.51
N ASP A 110 -0.32 -8.29 -4.00
CA ASP A 110 -0.02 -8.31 -2.57
C ASP A 110 -1.22 -7.85 -1.71
N SER A 111 -1.39 -8.51 -0.56
CA SER A 111 -2.52 -8.29 0.35
C SER A 111 -2.54 -6.86 0.88
N PHE A 112 -1.37 -6.26 1.11
CA PHE A 112 -1.26 -4.88 1.56
C PHE A 112 -1.95 -3.90 0.61
N HIS A 113 -1.69 -4.02 -0.69
CA HIS A 113 -2.30 -3.18 -1.72
C HIS A 113 -3.81 -3.41 -1.85
N VAL A 114 -4.26 -4.66 -1.74
CA VAL A 114 -5.70 -4.99 -1.74
C VAL A 114 -6.40 -4.31 -0.56
N VAL A 115 -5.81 -4.39 0.63
CA VAL A 115 -6.35 -3.73 1.83
C VAL A 115 -6.31 -2.22 1.66
N GLU A 116 -5.24 -1.64 1.14
CA GLU A 116 -5.13 -0.20 0.87
C GLU A 116 -6.23 0.30 -0.09
N TRP A 117 -6.51 -0.41 -1.18
CA TRP A 117 -7.59 -0.06 -2.10
C TRP A 117 -8.96 -0.19 -1.45
N ALA A 118 -9.20 -1.26 -0.69
CA ALA A 118 -10.45 -1.44 0.06
C ALA A 118 -10.65 -0.28 1.06
N MET A 119 -9.58 0.13 1.75
CA MET A 119 -9.59 1.27 2.66
C MET A 119 -9.89 2.58 1.95
N THR A 120 -9.32 2.78 0.76
CA THR A 120 -9.56 3.98 -0.06
C THR A 120 -11.02 4.03 -0.52
N ALA A 121 -11.56 2.93 -1.03
CA ALA A 121 -12.95 2.83 -1.46
C ALA A 121 -13.93 3.06 -0.29
N LEU A 122 -13.65 2.50 0.89
CA LEU A 122 -14.45 2.75 2.10
C LEU A 122 -14.39 4.21 2.54
N ASP A 123 -13.23 4.85 2.43
CA ASP A 123 -13.08 6.27 2.77
C ASP A 123 -13.81 7.19 1.78
N GLU A 124 -13.91 6.81 0.51
CA GLU A 124 -14.73 7.50 -0.49
C GLU A 124 -16.22 7.45 -0.13
N VAL A 125 -16.77 6.25 0.12
CA VAL A 125 -18.18 6.11 0.54
C VAL A 125 -18.46 6.90 1.82
N ARG A 126 -17.52 6.87 2.78
CA ARG A 126 -17.63 7.65 4.03
C ARG A 126 -17.66 9.16 3.74
N LYS A 127 -16.86 9.65 2.80
CA LYS A 127 -16.85 11.07 2.40
C LYS A 127 -18.16 11.47 1.72
N ASP A 128 -18.71 10.61 0.87
CA ASP A 128 -19.98 10.87 0.19
C ASP A 128 -21.13 11.00 1.19
N ILE A 129 -21.26 10.05 2.13
CA ILE A 129 -22.25 10.13 3.21
C ILE A 129 -22.05 11.39 4.06
N TRP A 130 -20.80 11.76 4.34
CA TRP A 130 -20.50 13.01 5.07
C TRP A 130 -20.89 14.27 4.27
N HIS A 131 -20.69 14.28 2.95
CA HIS A 131 -21.08 15.39 2.09
C HIS A 131 -22.59 15.56 2.05
N ASP A 132 -23.35 14.47 1.91
CA ASP A 132 -24.81 14.48 1.93
C ASP A 132 -25.34 15.03 3.27
N ALA A 133 -24.85 14.48 4.39
CA ALA A 133 -25.25 14.92 5.72
C ALA A 133 -24.84 16.38 6.00
N CYS A 134 -23.71 16.85 5.46
CA CYS A 134 -23.32 18.26 5.52
C CYS A 134 -24.22 19.16 4.67
N SER A 135 -24.71 18.68 3.53
CA SER A 135 -25.65 19.39 2.67
C SER A 135 -26.99 19.56 3.37
N GLU A 136 -27.52 18.49 3.98
CA GLU A 136 -28.72 18.51 4.80
C GLU A 136 -28.56 19.47 5.99
N TYR A 137 -27.44 19.41 6.72
CA TYR A 137 -27.14 20.35 7.80
C TYR A 137 -27.15 21.81 7.32
N LYS A 138 -26.56 22.11 6.15
CA LYS A 138 -26.59 23.47 5.58
C LYS A 138 -28.02 23.91 5.25
N GLN A 139 -28.83 23.00 4.75
CA GLN A 139 -30.24 23.25 4.44
C GLN A 139 -31.04 23.52 5.72
N VAL A 140 -30.93 22.65 6.73
CA VAL A 140 -31.55 22.83 8.06
C VAL A 140 -31.13 24.16 8.69
N LYS A 141 -29.86 24.55 8.57
CA LYS A 141 -29.36 25.84 9.07
C LYS A 141 -29.93 27.04 8.30
N LYS A 142 -30.19 26.89 7.00
CA LYS A 142 -30.82 27.93 6.17
C LYS A 142 -32.30 28.08 6.51
N ASP A 143 -32.97 26.96 6.76
CA ASP A 143 -34.40 26.89 7.10
C ASP A 143 -34.67 27.33 8.55
N ASN A 144 -33.64 27.28 9.43
CA ASN A 144 -33.69 27.73 10.82
C ASN A 144 -32.65 28.86 11.07
N PRO A 145 -32.91 30.09 10.58
CA PRO A 145 -31.96 31.18 10.71
C PRO A 145 -31.90 31.69 12.16
N CYS A 146 -30.75 31.53 12.82
CA CYS A 146 -30.55 32.15 14.13
C CYS A 146 -30.58 33.69 14.05
N GLY A 147 -31.34 34.33 14.94
CA GLY A 147 -31.39 35.79 15.05
C GLY A 147 -30.04 36.44 15.41
N LYS A 148 -29.92 37.75 15.22
CA LYS A 148 -28.73 38.52 15.62
C LYS A 148 -28.56 38.49 17.14
N GLY A 149 -27.50 37.85 17.63
CA GLY A 149 -27.14 37.80 19.05
C GLY A 149 -26.69 36.41 19.50
N ARG A 150 -26.31 36.27 20.78
CA ARG A 150 -26.04 34.95 21.38
C ARG A 150 -27.39 34.24 21.60
N PRO A 151 -27.62 33.06 20.99
CA PRO A 151 -28.88 32.34 21.19
C PRO A 151 -29.04 31.89 22.64
N LYS A 152 -30.30 31.75 23.08
CA LYS A 152 -30.62 31.25 24.42
C LYS A 152 -30.21 29.77 24.53
N LYS A 153 -29.84 29.34 25.75
CA LYS A 153 -29.34 27.97 26.01
C LYS A 153 -30.35 26.89 25.63
N ASP A 154 -31.65 27.20 25.75
CA ASP A 154 -32.78 26.27 25.53
C ASP A 154 -33.54 26.57 24.23
N ASP A 155 -32.86 27.18 23.25
CA ASP A 155 -33.46 27.51 21.96
C ASP A 155 -33.71 26.21 21.14
N PRO A 156 -34.98 25.88 20.83
CA PRO A 156 -35.32 24.66 20.11
C PRO A 156 -34.76 24.64 18.68
N GLU A 157 -34.64 25.78 18.00
CA GLU A 157 -34.05 25.86 16.67
C GLU A 157 -32.55 25.55 16.71
N LEU A 158 -31.86 26.03 17.75
CA LEU A 158 -30.45 25.71 17.98
C LEU A 158 -30.24 24.22 18.29
N ALA A 159 -31.17 23.59 19.00
CA ALA A 159 -31.12 22.16 19.30
C ALA A 159 -31.28 21.31 18.02
N ILE A 160 -32.20 21.69 17.12
CA ILE A 160 -32.42 21.04 15.82
C ILE A 160 -31.16 21.15 14.94
N VAL A 161 -30.59 22.35 14.83
CA VAL A 161 -29.36 22.58 14.05
C VAL A 161 -28.17 21.80 14.62
N LYS A 162 -28.04 21.69 15.95
CA LYS A 162 -26.98 20.90 16.59
C LYS A 162 -27.17 19.40 16.39
N ALA A 163 -28.40 18.89 16.48
CA ALA A 163 -28.70 17.48 16.28
C ALA A 163 -28.47 17.03 14.83
N ALA A 164 -28.72 17.91 13.85
CA ALA A 164 -28.43 17.65 12.44
C ALA A 164 -26.94 17.67 12.07
N LYS A 165 -26.04 17.93 13.04
CA LYS A 165 -24.61 18.08 12.76
C LYS A 165 -23.94 16.70 12.65
N ALA A 166 -23.42 16.40 11.47
CA ALA A 166 -22.78 15.13 11.09
C ALA A 166 -21.38 14.88 11.70
N ASP A 167 -21.11 15.30 12.94
CA ASP A 167 -19.78 15.19 13.56
C ASP A 167 -19.37 13.71 13.83
N GLU A 168 -20.34 12.83 14.09
CA GLU A 168 -20.09 11.39 14.34
C GLU A 168 -19.58 10.66 13.07
N ILE A 169 -20.10 11.02 11.90
CA ILE A 169 -19.65 10.45 10.61
C ILE A 169 -18.19 10.82 10.34
N LYS A 170 -17.78 12.03 10.75
CA LYS A 170 -16.38 12.47 10.66
C LYS A 170 -15.45 11.69 11.60
N GLY A 171 -15.94 11.29 12.78
CA GLY A 171 -15.19 10.49 13.77
C GLY A 171 -15.04 9.01 13.40
N SER A 172 -15.92 8.47 12.54
CA SER A 172 -15.94 7.04 12.15
C SER A 172 -14.71 6.56 11.37
N ALA A 173 -13.88 7.47 10.84
CA ALA A 173 -12.68 7.13 10.07
C ALA A 173 -11.71 6.20 10.83
N TYR A 174 -11.59 6.38 12.15
CA TYR A 174 -10.74 5.53 12.99
C TYR A 174 -11.36 4.14 13.21
N MET A 175 -12.69 4.06 13.34
CA MET A 175 -13.39 2.79 13.54
C MET A 175 -13.28 1.88 12.30
N ILE A 176 -13.39 2.46 11.11
CA ILE A 176 -13.22 1.72 9.85
C ILE A 176 -11.78 1.18 9.74
N LYS A 177 -10.78 2.02 10.04
CA LYS A 177 -9.37 1.61 10.07
C LYS A 177 -9.08 0.48 11.06
N VAL A 178 -9.64 0.57 12.28
CA VAL A 178 -9.44 -0.46 13.31
C VAL A 178 -10.13 -1.77 12.93
N LEU A 179 -11.35 -1.73 12.40
CA LEU A 179 -12.08 -2.94 12.00
C LEU A 179 -11.36 -3.70 10.87
N CYS A 180 -10.83 -2.99 9.88
CA CYS A 180 -10.08 -3.61 8.79
C CYS A 180 -8.69 -4.13 9.23
N PHE A 181 -7.97 -3.41 10.11
CA PHE A 181 -6.71 -3.91 10.67
C PHE A 181 -6.90 -5.19 11.52
N LEU A 182 -8.01 -5.27 12.25
CA LEU A 182 -8.38 -6.47 12.99
C LEU A 182 -8.79 -7.63 12.06
N PHE A 183 -9.28 -7.35 10.86
CA PHE A 183 -9.52 -8.36 9.84
C PHE A 183 -8.18 -8.87 9.30
N ASP A 184 -7.30 -7.97 8.87
CA ASP A 184 -5.97 -8.29 8.34
C ASP A 184 -5.16 -9.16 9.31
N THR A 185 -5.04 -8.75 10.57
CA THR A 185 -4.28 -9.49 11.61
C THR A 185 -4.90 -10.82 12.04
N LYS A 186 -6.22 -11.01 11.87
CA LYS A 186 -6.91 -12.24 12.29
C LYS A 186 -6.98 -13.30 11.19
N TYR A 187 -6.86 -12.91 9.91
CA TYR A 187 -6.90 -13.84 8.76
C TYR A 187 -5.51 -14.09 8.12
N HIS A 188 -4.45 -13.48 8.65
CA HIS A 188 -3.10 -13.48 8.09
C HIS A 188 -2.35 -14.83 8.04
N MET A 189 -2.93 -15.93 8.55
CA MET A 189 -2.23 -17.23 8.64
C MET A 189 -2.87 -18.39 7.85
N GLN A 190 -4.02 -18.17 7.18
CA GLN A 190 -4.69 -19.24 6.42
C GLN A 190 -4.58 -19.11 4.89
N TYR A 191 -4.27 -17.93 4.36
CA TYR A 191 -4.27 -17.70 2.92
C TYR A 191 -2.93 -17.96 2.22
N ILE A 192 -1.82 -18.13 2.95
CA ILE A 192 -0.48 -18.35 2.38
C ILE A 192 -0.25 -19.83 1.96
N ILE A 193 -1.15 -20.77 2.33
CA ILE A 193 -0.94 -22.22 2.07
C ILE A 193 -2.02 -22.85 1.15
N SER A 194 -3.02 -22.10 0.68
CA SER A 194 -4.08 -22.69 -0.15
C SER A 194 -4.24 -22.01 -1.51
N PHE A 195 -3.21 -22.05 -2.35
CA PHE A 195 -3.33 -22.13 -3.81
C PHE A 195 -2.11 -22.86 -4.39
#